data_AF-A0A838A466-F1
#
_entry.id   AF-A0A838A466-F1
#
_cell.length_a   1.000
_cell.length_b   1.000
_cell.length_c   1.000
_cell.angle_alpha   90.00
_cell.angle_beta   90.00
_cell.angle_gamma   90.00
#
_symmetry.space_group_name_H-M   'P 1'
#
loop_
_entity.id
_entity.type
_entity.pdbx_description
1 polymer ?
#
loop_
_entity_poly.entity_id
_entity_poly.type
_entity_poly.pdbx_seq_one_letter_code
_entity_poly.pdbx_strand_id
1 'polypeptide(L)'
;MERREPTQEDIARQRKHSIGLRSTQINRAVLTQGVYVFDATVTDKGDDLSTVVSIIPEKASFATPFAIYHAESAIAADAFGKALGAHRIPANFKHDSFEFPLHRKVSTSCNFSLSGKKLTITMHGTPRRTVMRGLKLDSRVVYFLRLTETLGIEIRHGDQTCYFGTIVQEGSGISRPALAAHRGTVNAGIREKSKDWERVNPFYESVFVGGDDSGDDHTYVGYATRDREQFPRGATRSTCMHCAAATSLTIEHCTPKWLADRLAVTPVTAKILCEPCNKTFGAELEDPIAELYDTKMLTDPAHRILVSRWAVKTAIMLSAVSNVSIRQELFDFVEGRETDSSVSVYWCDNARSLLDSGYHYVVTKFRPELAADSFLFAMSFGATSFVVARTPTELGTLPLIDRWAPSFLPGQASGEDIKIHDWIMRNKFGVDLYYGGYRDRPAQKR
;
A
#
# COMPACT_ATOMS: atom_id res chain seq x y z
N MET A 1 31.79 15.30 8.95
CA MET A 1 31.30 13.91 9.00
C MET A 1 30.01 13.87 8.21
N GLU A 2 30.09 13.58 6.92
CA GLU A 2 28.92 13.49 6.05
C GLU A 2 28.04 12.31 6.49
N ARG A 3 26.77 12.60 6.81
CA ARG A 3 25.76 11.58 7.09
C ARG A 3 25.34 11.00 5.75
N ARG A 4 25.78 9.78 5.49
CA ARG A 4 25.36 8.96 4.35
C ARG A 4 23.89 8.56 4.55
N GLU A 5 23.05 8.83 3.57
CA GLU A 5 21.70 8.25 3.53
C GLU A 5 21.82 6.72 3.42
N PRO A 6 20.99 5.94 4.14
CA PRO A 6 21.05 4.48 4.08
C PRO A 6 20.66 4.02 2.67
N THR A 7 21.53 3.25 2.04
CA THR A 7 21.24 2.58 0.77
C THR A 7 20.20 1.47 0.97
N GLN A 8 19.54 0.99 -0.10
CA GLN A 8 18.72 -0.23 0.00
C GLN A 8 19.52 -1.45 0.50
N GLU A 9 20.83 -1.48 0.26
CA GLU A 9 21.75 -2.47 0.84
C GLU A 9 21.95 -2.30 2.35
N ASP A 10 21.89 -1.07 2.88
CA ASP A 10 21.97 -0.80 4.33
C ASP A 10 20.68 -1.20 5.06
N ILE A 11 19.52 -1.10 4.38
CA ILE A 11 18.22 -1.63 4.84
C ILE A 11 18.20 -3.17 4.79
N ALA A 12 18.88 -3.76 3.80
CA ALA A 12 18.91 -5.21 3.56
C ALA A 12 19.99 -5.98 4.35
N ARG A 13 20.71 -5.35 5.29
CA ARG A 13 21.79 -6.01 6.05
C ARG A 13 21.22 -6.96 7.13
N GLN A 14 20.84 -8.17 6.72
CA GLN A 14 20.13 -9.15 7.54
C GLN A 14 21.06 -10.17 8.21
N ARG A 15 20.62 -10.70 9.35
CA ARG A 15 21.18 -11.90 9.99
C ARG A 15 20.06 -12.91 10.24
N LYS A 16 20.25 -14.15 9.76
CA LYS A 16 19.28 -15.25 9.87
C LYS A 16 19.65 -16.16 11.04
N HIS A 17 18.66 -16.53 11.85
CA HIS A 17 18.87 -17.40 13.00
C HIS A 17 17.72 -18.41 13.13
N SER A 18 18.03 -19.69 13.33
CA SER A 18 17.06 -20.75 13.59
C SER A 18 17.05 -21.15 15.07
N ILE A 19 15.86 -21.44 15.61
CA ILE A 19 15.68 -21.83 17.02
C ILE A 19 14.78 -23.08 17.09
N GLY A 20 15.24 -24.08 17.83
CA GLY A 20 14.42 -25.21 18.24
C GLY A 20 14.05 -26.18 17.12
N LEU A 21 14.97 -26.44 16.19
CA LEU A 21 14.79 -27.44 15.14
C LEU A 21 14.71 -28.84 15.75
N ARG A 22 13.50 -29.41 15.80
CA ARG A 22 13.28 -30.82 16.15
C ARG A 22 12.55 -31.52 15.03
N SER A 23 13.04 -32.69 14.63
CA SER A 23 12.41 -33.57 13.65
C SER A 23 11.53 -34.60 14.35
N THR A 24 10.38 -34.92 13.76
CA THR A 24 9.54 -36.04 14.19
C THR A 24 8.94 -36.72 12.96
N GLN A 25 9.01 -38.05 12.90
CA GLN A 25 8.38 -38.82 11.82
C GLN A 25 6.86 -38.85 11.99
N ILE A 26 6.14 -38.49 10.94
CA ILE A 26 4.68 -38.65 10.82
C ILE A 26 4.41 -39.36 9.50
N ASN A 27 3.84 -40.57 9.56
CA ASN A 27 3.37 -41.31 8.38
C ASN A 27 4.38 -41.29 7.21
N ARG A 28 5.65 -41.66 7.50
CA ARG A 28 6.81 -41.72 6.58
C ARG A 28 7.41 -40.38 6.10
N ALA A 29 6.76 -39.23 6.38
CA ALA A 29 7.35 -37.89 6.24
C ALA A 29 8.04 -37.43 7.54
N VAL A 30 9.05 -36.57 7.42
CA VAL A 30 9.64 -35.87 8.58
C VAL A 30 9.01 -34.49 8.66
N LEU A 31 8.51 -34.09 9.83
CA LEU A 31 8.17 -32.69 10.09
C LEU A 31 9.23 -32.06 11.00
N THR A 32 9.85 -30.99 10.53
CA THR A 32 10.76 -30.17 11.35
C THR A 32 10.09 -28.88 11.73
N GLN A 33 10.06 -28.53 13.00
CA GLN A 33 9.43 -27.27 13.45
C GLN A 33 10.46 -26.31 14.02
N GLY A 34 10.15 -25.03 14.00
CA GLY A 34 10.98 -24.01 14.62
C GLY A 34 10.31 -22.66 14.67
N VAL A 35 11.08 -21.67 15.12
CA VAL A 35 10.74 -20.26 15.00
C VAL A 35 11.77 -19.64 14.07
N TYR A 36 11.29 -19.03 12.99
CA TYR A 36 12.12 -18.24 12.10
C TYR A 36 12.19 -16.83 12.65
N VAL A 37 13.39 -16.33 12.90
CA VAL A 37 13.61 -14.99 13.47
C VAL A 37 14.54 -14.19 12.58
N PHE A 38 14.18 -12.94 12.31
CA PHE A 38 15.04 -11.98 11.66
C PHE A 38 15.00 -10.62 12.35
N ASP A 39 16.07 -9.84 12.14
CA ASP A 39 16.12 -8.43 12.50
C ASP A 39 15.91 -7.56 11.27
N ALA A 40 15.07 -6.54 11.40
CA ALA A 40 14.90 -5.50 10.40
C ALA A 40 14.90 -4.12 11.05
N THR A 41 15.19 -3.11 10.24
CA THR A 41 15.00 -1.72 10.64
C THR A 41 13.59 -1.33 10.23
N VAL A 42 12.74 -1.05 11.20
CA VAL A 42 11.35 -0.66 11.00
C VAL A 42 11.24 0.83 11.27
N THR A 43 10.65 1.56 10.35
CA THR A 43 10.35 2.98 10.53
C THR A 43 8.97 3.21 11.14
N ASP A 44 8.34 2.15 11.64
CA ASP A 44 6.97 2.19 12.13
C ASP A 44 6.80 1.37 13.42
N LYS A 45 6.16 1.98 14.42
CA LYS A 45 5.76 1.32 15.67
C LYS A 45 4.28 0.99 15.53
N GLY A 46 3.99 -0.13 14.89
CA GLY A 46 2.71 -0.78 15.08
C GLY A 46 2.62 -1.22 16.53
N ASP A 47 1.84 -0.49 17.33
CA ASP A 47 1.01 -0.99 18.42
C ASP A 47 0.42 0.21 19.17
N ASP A 48 -0.68 0.74 18.63
CA ASP A 48 -1.95 1.04 19.32
C ASP A 48 -2.80 1.90 18.38
N LEU A 49 -4.12 1.67 18.33
CA LEU A 49 -5.08 2.33 17.43
C LEU A 49 -5.29 3.84 17.71
N SER A 50 -4.38 4.50 18.44
CA SER A 50 -4.55 5.89 18.85
C SER A 50 -3.29 6.74 18.99
N THR A 51 -2.07 6.24 18.73
CA THR A 51 -0.86 7.04 19.03
C THR A 51 0.25 6.98 17.98
N VAL A 52 0.58 8.18 17.50
CA VAL A 52 1.79 8.67 16.78
C VAL A 52 2.86 7.64 16.40
N VAL A 53 3.06 7.52 15.09
CA VAL A 53 4.16 6.76 14.44
C VAL A 53 5.50 7.48 14.57
N SER A 54 6.49 6.83 15.17
CA SER A 54 7.89 7.29 15.25
C SER A 54 8.52 7.34 13.86
N ILE A 55 9.25 8.42 13.57
CA ILE A 55 10.00 8.64 12.31
C ILE A 55 11.42 8.07 12.40
N ILE A 56 11.84 7.68 13.60
CA ILE A 56 13.19 7.20 13.85
C ILE A 56 13.21 5.72 13.44
N PRO A 57 14.08 5.32 12.49
CA PRO A 57 14.28 3.92 12.16
C PRO A 57 14.71 3.18 13.43
N GLU A 58 13.86 2.29 13.92
CA GLU A 58 14.12 1.47 15.09
C GLU A 58 14.38 0.05 14.63
N LYS A 59 15.39 -0.58 15.24
CA LYS A 59 15.59 -2.01 15.00
C LYS A 59 14.46 -2.75 15.68
N ALA A 60 13.84 -3.68 14.96
CA ALA A 60 12.94 -4.66 15.55
C ALA A 60 13.30 -6.06 15.05
N SER A 61 12.96 -7.04 15.86
CA SER A 61 13.05 -8.44 15.52
C SER A 61 11.65 -8.98 15.25
N PHE A 62 11.52 -9.79 14.22
CA PHE A 62 10.27 -10.48 13.90
C PHE A 62 10.46 -11.99 14.03
N ALA A 63 9.41 -12.67 14.48
CA ALA A 63 9.39 -14.10 14.68
C ALA A 63 8.11 -14.70 14.10
N THR A 64 8.25 -15.82 13.38
CA THR A 64 7.11 -16.63 12.94
C THR A 64 7.34 -18.12 13.22
N PRO A 65 6.35 -18.82 13.80
CA PRO A 65 6.36 -20.28 13.84
C PRO A 65 6.29 -20.86 12.43
N PHE A 66 7.10 -21.87 12.17
CA PHE A 66 7.05 -22.61 10.91
C PHE A 66 7.24 -24.11 11.11
N ALA A 67 6.74 -24.88 10.15
CA ALA A 67 6.96 -26.32 10.03
C ALA A 67 7.40 -26.68 8.61
N ILE A 68 8.42 -27.51 8.50
CA ILE A 68 8.93 -28.08 7.26
C ILE A 68 8.36 -29.49 7.12
N TYR A 69 7.59 -29.73 6.06
CA TYR A 69 7.13 -31.04 5.64
C TYR A 69 8.09 -31.62 4.59
N HIS A 70 8.81 -32.67 4.96
CA HIS A 70 9.70 -33.42 4.07
C HIS A 70 8.89 -34.50 3.35
N ALA A 71 8.51 -34.23 2.11
CA ALA A 71 7.75 -35.15 1.27
C ALA A 71 8.65 -36.28 0.74
N GLU A 72 8.11 -37.50 0.72
CA GLU A 72 8.79 -38.70 0.20
C GLU A 72 8.98 -38.69 -1.33
N SER A 73 8.21 -37.87 -2.03
CA SER A 73 8.29 -37.72 -3.49
C SER A 73 7.81 -36.34 -3.92
N ALA A 74 8.22 -35.91 -5.11
CA ALA A 74 7.71 -34.69 -5.74
C ALA A 74 6.18 -34.71 -5.91
N ILE A 75 5.61 -35.89 -6.22
CA ILE A 75 4.15 -36.06 -6.36
C ILE A 75 3.46 -35.82 -5.00
N ALA A 76 4.02 -36.35 -3.91
CA ALA A 76 3.49 -36.12 -2.57
C ALA A 76 3.61 -34.65 -2.14
N ALA A 77 4.71 -33.97 -2.50
CA ALA A 77 4.88 -32.54 -2.27
C ALA A 77 3.81 -31.72 -3.02
N ASP A 78 3.59 -31.99 -4.30
CA ASP A 78 2.58 -31.33 -5.12
C ASP A 78 1.16 -31.59 -4.62
N ALA A 79 0.85 -32.83 -4.25
CA ALA A 79 -0.47 -33.19 -3.73
C ALA A 79 -0.77 -32.45 -2.42
N PHE A 80 0.21 -32.41 -1.49
CA PHE A 80 0.05 -31.71 -0.22
C PHE A 80 -0.01 -30.19 -0.41
N GLY A 81 0.86 -29.63 -1.26
CA GLY A 81 0.87 -28.19 -1.57
C GLY A 81 -0.45 -27.71 -2.16
N LYS A 82 -1.02 -28.46 -3.12
CA LYS A 82 -2.35 -28.16 -3.70
C LYS A 82 -3.46 -28.27 -2.67
N ALA A 83 -3.45 -29.32 -1.85
CA ALA A 83 -4.45 -29.51 -0.81
C ALA A 83 -4.42 -28.41 0.26
N LEU A 84 -3.24 -27.86 0.54
CA LEU A 84 -3.03 -26.73 1.44
C LEU A 84 -3.45 -25.38 0.84
N GLY A 85 -3.57 -25.28 -0.49
CA GLY A 85 -3.62 -23.99 -1.19
C GLY A 85 -2.31 -23.21 -1.09
N ALA A 86 -1.19 -23.93 -0.99
CA ALA A 86 0.14 -23.37 -0.85
C ALA A 86 0.65 -22.77 -2.17
N HIS A 87 1.52 -21.77 -2.06
CA HIS A 87 2.20 -21.15 -3.18
C HIS A 87 3.38 -22.01 -3.64
N ARG A 88 3.40 -22.33 -4.93
CA ARG A 88 4.50 -23.07 -5.55
C ARG A 88 5.63 -22.10 -5.85
N ILE A 89 6.82 -22.36 -5.30
CA ILE A 89 7.96 -21.49 -5.58
C ILE A 89 8.69 -21.91 -6.87
N PRO A 90 9.33 -20.97 -7.58
CA PRO A 90 10.17 -21.27 -8.74
C PRO A 90 11.34 -22.20 -8.39
N ALA A 91 11.80 -23.00 -9.36
CA ALA A 91 12.91 -23.94 -9.15
C ALA A 91 14.26 -23.25 -8.81
N ASN A 92 14.39 -21.97 -9.16
CA ASN A 92 15.56 -21.13 -8.87
C ASN A 92 15.39 -20.26 -7.60
N PHE A 93 14.37 -20.52 -6.78
CA PHE A 93 14.16 -19.80 -5.53
C PHE A 93 15.40 -19.92 -4.64
N LYS A 94 15.93 -18.78 -4.20
CA LYS A 94 16.99 -18.70 -3.19
C LYS A 94 16.40 -18.09 -1.94
N HIS A 95 16.72 -18.68 -0.79
CA HIS A 95 16.30 -18.15 0.51
C HIS A 95 16.89 -16.76 0.85
N ASP A 96 17.63 -16.12 -0.06
CA ASP A 96 18.45 -14.92 0.18
C ASP A 96 17.62 -13.63 0.28
N SER A 97 16.34 -13.64 -0.13
CA SER A 97 15.40 -12.51 -0.02
C SER A 97 14.75 -12.38 1.37
N PHE A 98 14.22 -11.18 1.65
CA PHE A 98 13.50 -10.81 2.88
C PHE A 98 12.09 -11.43 2.92
N GLU A 99 12.02 -12.75 2.96
CA GLU A 99 10.73 -13.43 2.96
C GLU A 99 10.59 -14.31 4.20
N PHE A 100 9.54 -14.06 4.99
CA PHE A 100 9.11 -14.99 6.03
C PHE A 100 8.67 -16.29 5.37
N PRO A 101 8.91 -17.46 6.00
CA PRO A 101 8.41 -18.76 5.51
C PRO A 101 6.89 -18.90 5.69
N LEU A 102 6.15 -17.94 5.16
CA LEU A 102 4.71 -17.75 5.21
C LEU A 102 4.25 -17.29 3.84
N HIS A 103 3.09 -17.79 3.42
CA HIS A 103 2.37 -17.27 2.27
C HIS A 103 1.31 -16.25 2.71
N ARG A 104 1.08 -15.20 1.92
CA ARG A 104 0.11 -14.14 2.25
C ARG A 104 -1.33 -14.63 2.42
N LYS A 105 -1.73 -15.68 1.68
CA LYS A 105 -3.08 -16.27 1.81
C LYS A 105 -3.06 -17.39 2.84
N VAL A 106 -4.01 -17.31 3.78
CA VAL A 106 -4.32 -18.37 4.72
C VAL A 106 -5.08 -19.48 4.00
N SER A 107 -4.72 -20.73 4.30
CA SER A 107 -5.43 -21.91 3.80
C SER A 107 -6.87 -21.92 4.28
N THR A 108 -7.81 -22.13 3.36
CA THR A 108 -9.24 -22.35 3.69
C THR A 108 -9.56 -23.83 3.91
N SER A 109 -8.67 -24.71 3.47
CA SER A 109 -8.80 -26.16 3.53
C SER A 109 -8.00 -26.78 4.69
N CYS A 110 -7.19 -26.01 5.43
CA CYS A 110 -6.39 -26.54 6.53
C CYS A 110 -6.36 -25.57 7.71
N ASN A 111 -6.39 -26.12 8.93
CA ASN A 111 -6.17 -25.36 10.15
C ASN A 111 -5.29 -26.15 11.13
N PHE A 112 -4.85 -25.50 12.20
CA PHE A 112 -4.19 -26.18 13.29
C PHE A 112 -4.92 -25.99 14.62
N SER A 113 -4.72 -26.92 15.55
CA SER A 113 -5.15 -26.80 16.94
C SER A 113 -4.01 -27.13 17.89
N LEU A 114 -4.03 -26.48 19.06
CA LEU A 114 -3.04 -26.65 20.11
C LEU A 114 -3.69 -27.20 21.38
N SER A 115 -3.20 -28.35 21.84
CA SER A 115 -3.55 -28.91 23.15
C SER A 115 -2.29 -29.05 23.99
N GLY A 116 -2.09 -28.12 24.93
CA GLY A 116 -0.84 -28.02 25.69
C GLY A 116 0.35 -27.75 24.76
N LYS A 117 1.25 -28.74 24.63
CA LYS A 117 2.40 -28.72 23.72
C LYS A 117 2.18 -29.56 22.45
N LYS A 118 0.95 -30.00 22.19
CA LYS A 118 0.63 -30.85 21.05
C LYS A 118 0.00 -30.01 19.94
N LEU A 119 0.68 -29.93 18.80
CA LEU A 119 0.14 -29.32 17.58
C LEU A 119 -0.55 -30.39 16.73
N THR A 120 -1.78 -30.13 16.32
CA THR A 120 -2.52 -30.99 15.39
C THR A 120 -2.87 -30.18 14.15
N ILE A 121 -2.57 -30.70 12.96
CA ILE A 121 -2.99 -30.08 11.69
C ILE A 121 -4.14 -30.90 11.12
N THR A 122 -5.22 -30.22 10.77
CA THR A 122 -6.44 -30.81 10.22
C THR A 122 -6.64 -30.30 8.79
N MET A 123 -6.86 -31.24 7.86
CA MET A 123 -7.22 -30.94 6.48
C MET A 123 -8.71 -31.20 6.26
N HIS A 124 -9.40 -30.20 5.72
CA HIS A 124 -10.81 -30.17 5.35
C HIS A 124 -10.91 -30.34 3.83
N GLY A 125 -11.62 -31.36 3.37
CA GLY A 125 -11.79 -31.62 1.92
C GLY A 125 -11.41 -33.04 1.46
N THR A 126 -10.83 -33.87 2.32
CA THR A 126 -10.69 -35.32 2.07
C THR A 126 -11.87 -36.08 2.69
N PRO A 127 -12.42 -37.13 2.04
CA PRO A 127 -13.57 -37.91 2.56
C PRO A 127 -13.31 -38.59 3.93
N ARG A 128 -12.06 -38.63 4.36
CA ARG A 128 -11.67 -38.83 5.77
C ARG A 128 -10.90 -37.61 6.21
N ARG A 129 -11.27 -36.98 7.34
CA ARG A 129 -10.43 -35.94 7.98
C ARG A 129 -9.02 -36.51 8.17
N THR A 130 -8.06 -36.02 7.40
CA THR A 130 -6.67 -36.44 7.57
C THR A 130 -6.08 -35.57 8.66
N VAL A 131 -5.82 -36.19 9.82
CA VAL A 131 -5.19 -35.55 10.96
C VAL A 131 -3.71 -35.91 10.94
N MET A 132 -2.84 -34.92 10.74
CA MET A 132 -1.42 -35.12 11.02
C MET A 132 -1.27 -35.22 12.54
N ARG A 133 -1.05 -36.44 13.04
CA ARG A 133 -1.09 -36.76 14.48
C ARG A 133 -0.04 -35.98 15.26
N GLY A 134 -0.46 -35.52 16.43
CA GLY A 134 0.07 -34.28 16.97
C GLY A 134 1.52 -34.29 17.42
N LEU A 135 2.20 -33.21 17.03
CA LEU A 135 3.62 -32.96 17.25
C LEU A 135 3.86 -32.38 18.62
N LYS A 136 4.86 -32.90 19.31
CA LYS A 136 5.30 -32.32 20.58
C LYS A 136 6.17 -31.09 20.27
N LEU A 137 5.66 -29.93 20.64
CA LEU A 137 6.30 -28.63 20.47
C LEU A 137 7.21 -28.28 21.64
N ASP A 138 8.31 -27.57 21.35
CA ASP A 138 9.05 -26.84 22.37
C ASP A 138 8.20 -25.69 22.92
N SER A 139 8.38 -25.35 24.21
CA SER A 139 7.59 -24.31 24.88
C SER A 139 7.62 -22.97 24.13
N ARG A 140 8.74 -22.65 23.47
CA ARG A 140 8.90 -21.39 22.75
C ARG A 140 8.10 -21.35 21.44
N VAL A 141 8.01 -22.47 20.72
CA VAL A 141 7.15 -22.58 19.53
C VAL A 141 5.68 -22.44 19.94
N VAL A 142 5.27 -23.08 21.05
CA VAL A 142 3.90 -22.93 21.60
C VAL A 142 3.59 -21.48 21.96
N TYR A 143 4.54 -20.78 22.58
CA TYR A 143 4.39 -19.37 22.91
C TYR A 143 4.07 -18.53 21.67
N PHE A 144 4.87 -18.65 20.61
CA PHE A 144 4.66 -17.87 19.39
C PHE A 144 3.40 -18.28 18.64
N LEU A 145 3.07 -19.58 18.57
CA LEU A 145 1.81 -20.00 17.94
C LEU A 145 0.58 -19.48 18.66
N ARG A 146 0.61 -19.38 20.00
CA ARG A 146 -0.48 -18.77 20.76
C ARG A 146 -0.55 -17.26 20.57
N LEU A 147 0.59 -16.61 20.39
CA LEU A 147 0.67 -15.17 20.17
C LEU A 147 0.17 -14.80 18.77
N THR A 148 0.60 -15.50 17.73
CA THR A 148 0.32 -15.16 16.33
C THR A 148 -0.88 -15.89 15.75
N GLU A 149 -1.27 -17.02 16.35
CA GLU A 149 -2.31 -17.94 15.83
C GLU A 149 -2.04 -18.37 14.37
N THR A 150 -0.80 -18.26 13.93
CA THR A 150 -0.35 -18.42 12.54
C THR A 150 0.82 -19.39 12.49
N LEU A 151 0.76 -20.36 11.57
CA LEU A 151 1.83 -21.32 11.31
C LEU A 151 2.17 -21.33 9.82
N GLY A 152 3.44 -21.05 9.50
CA GLY A 152 3.99 -21.25 8.16
C GLY A 152 4.28 -22.72 7.89
N ILE A 153 4.02 -23.16 6.66
CA ILE A 153 4.30 -24.52 6.20
C ILE A 153 5.23 -24.45 4.99
N GLU A 154 6.44 -24.95 5.15
CA GLU A 154 7.39 -25.16 4.07
C GLU A 154 7.30 -26.61 3.60
N ILE A 155 7.13 -26.86 2.31
CA ILE A 155 7.04 -28.21 1.73
C ILE A 155 8.30 -28.46 0.92
N ARG A 156 9.05 -29.51 1.27
CA ARG A 156 10.31 -29.88 0.62
C ARG A 156 10.24 -31.27 0.00
N HIS A 157 11.02 -31.48 -1.06
CA HIS A 157 11.34 -32.79 -1.61
C HIS A 157 12.85 -32.85 -1.88
N GLY A 158 13.56 -33.75 -1.19
CA GLY A 158 15.02 -33.66 -1.06
C GLY A 158 15.43 -32.36 -0.39
N ASP A 159 16.48 -31.72 -0.90
CA ASP A 159 16.96 -30.41 -0.40
C ASP A 159 16.22 -29.21 -1.01
N GLN A 160 15.28 -29.46 -1.94
CA GLN A 160 14.56 -28.41 -2.64
C GLN A 160 13.25 -28.07 -1.93
N THR A 161 13.03 -26.77 -1.70
CA THR A 161 11.73 -26.25 -1.32
C THR A 161 10.82 -26.15 -2.54
N CYS A 162 9.61 -26.70 -2.41
CA CYS A 162 8.64 -26.78 -3.49
C CYS A 162 7.47 -25.80 -3.28
N TYR A 163 7.04 -25.61 -2.02
CA TYR A 163 5.91 -24.74 -1.69
C TYR A 163 6.09 -24.04 -0.34
N PHE A 164 5.42 -22.88 -0.20
CA PHE A 164 5.11 -22.26 1.08
C PHE A 164 3.61 -22.06 1.25
N GLY A 165 3.09 -22.39 2.42
CA GLY A 165 1.70 -22.17 2.79
C GLY A 165 1.59 -21.52 4.17
N THR A 166 0.39 -21.01 4.47
CA THR A 166 0.07 -20.50 5.80
C THR A 166 -1.23 -21.13 6.29
N ILE A 167 -1.23 -21.61 7.53
CA ILE A 167 -2.44 -22.09 8.21
C ILE A 167 -2.63 -21.34 9.52
N VAL A 168 -3.89 -21.18 9.92
CA VAL A 168 -4.26 -20.48 11.16
C VAL A 168 -4.89 -21.43 12.16
N GLN A 169 -4.94 -20.97 13.41
CA GLN A 169 -5.58 -21.72 14.49
C GLN A 169 -7.07 -21.89 14.21
N GLU A 170 -7.61 -23.07 14.49
CA GLU A 170 -9.03 -23.38 14.42
C GLU A 170 -9.84 -22.38 15.27
N GLY A 171 -10.82 -21.73 14.64
CA GLY A 171 -11.69 -20.75 15.28
C GLY A 171 -11.11 -19.34 15.45
N SER A 172 -9.92 -19.04 14.92
CA SER A 172 -9.25 -17.74 15.13
C SER A 172 -9.93 -16.55 14.42
N GLY A 173 -10.77 -16.78 13.42
CA GLY A 173 -11.37 -15.72 12.60
C GLY A 173 -10.37 -14.93 11.74
N ILE A 174 -9.11 -15.37 11.68
CA ILE A 174 -8.02 -14.69 11.00
C ILE A 174 -8.10 -14.89 9.49
N SER A 175 -8.15 -13.80 8.75
CA SER A 175 -8.11 -13.80 7.27
C SER A 175 -6.72 -13.51 6.68
N ARG A 176 -5.76 -13.04 7.50
CA ARG A 176 -4.39 -12.69 7.07
C ARG A 176 -3.33 -13.17 8.08
N PRO A 177 -2.14 -13.62 7.66
CA PRO A 177 -1.09 -14.10 8.56
C PRO A 177 -0.65 -13.04 9.57
N ALA A 178 -0.45 -13.41 10.83
CA ALA A 178 0.14 -12.54 11.85
C ALA A 178 1.54 -13.01 12.25
N LEU A 179 2.34 -12.08 12.78
CA LEU A 179 3.73 -12.28 13.20
C LEU A 179 3.91 -11.83 14.64
N ALA A 180 5.02 -12.21 15.25
CA ALA A 180 5.46 -11.66 16.52
C ALA A 180 6.57 -10.64 16.29
N ALA A 181 6.48 -9.45 16.88
CA ALA A 181 7.48 -8.41 16.83
C ALA A 181 8.07 -8.13 18.22
N HIS A 182 9.33 -7.71 18.27
CA HIS A 182 10.01 -7.29 19.49
C HIS A 182 10.91 -6.09 19.17
N ARG A 183 10.85 -5.04 19.98
CA ARG A 183 11.72 -3.86 19.78
C ARG A 183 13.18 -4.19 20.10
N GLY A 184 14.09 -3.74 19.24
CA GLY A 184 15.53 -4.01 19.34
C GLY A 184 16.02 -5.12 18.41
N THR A 185 17.31 -5.46 18.54
CA THR A 185 17.96 -6.56 17.80
C THR A 185 17.93 -7.83 18.62
N VAL A 186 17.65 -8.97 17.98
CA VAL A 186 17.51 -10.24 18.69
C VAL A 186 18.85 -10.67 19.27
N ASN A 187 18.84 -11.10 20.52
CA ASN A 187 19.94 -11.81 21.16
C ASN A 187 19.41 -13.10 21.80
N ALA A 188 20.29 -14.00 22.25
CA ALA A 188 19.89 -15.28 22.81
C ALA A 188 18.88 -15.16 23.99
N GLY A 189 19.02 -14.12 24.82
CA GLY A 189 18.09 -13.85 25.93
C GLY A 189 16.70 -13.45 25.45
N ILE A 190 16.61 -12.49 24.52
CA ILE A 190 15.33 -12.06 23.92
C ILE A 190 14.64 -13.24 23.22
N ARG A 191 15.43 -13.99 22.47
CA ARG A 191 15.01 -15.12 21.65
C ARG A 191 14.36 -16.24 22.47
N GLU A 192 14.99 -16.62 23.58
CA GLU A 192 14.60 -17.80 24.35
C GLU A 192 13.71 -17.47 25.55
N LYS A 193 13.80 -16.24 26.08
CA LYS A 193 13.23 -15.89 27.39
C LYS A 193 12.30 -14.68 27.41
N SER A 194 12.42 -13.74 26.46
CA SER A 194 11.59 -12.51 26.48
C SER A 194 10.11 -12.83 26.29
N LYS A 195 9.26 -12.14 27.07
CA LYS A 195 7.80 -12.17 26.93
C LYS A 195 7.26 -10.90 26.29
N ASP A 196 8.13 -9.96 25.93
CA ASP A 196 7.77 -8.65 25.40
C ASP A 196 7.61 -8.71 23.87
N TRP A 197 7.15 -9.87 23.36
CA TRP A 197 6.82 -10.03 21.96
C TRP A 197 5.35 -9.70 21.76
N GLU A 198 5.07 -8.86 20.79
CA GLU A 198 3.74 -8.37 20.48
C GLU A 198 3.25 -8.98 19.18
N ARG A 199 1.94 -9.23 19.07
CA ARG A 199 1.33 -9.73 17.85
C ARG A 199 1.14 -8.56 16.90
N VAL A 200 1.73 -8.65 15.71
CA VAL A 200 1.56 -7.65 14.66
C VAL A 200 1.00 -8.29 13.40
N ASN A 201 0.21 -7.53 12.66
CA ASN A 201 -0.04 -7.82 11.26
C ASN A 201 1.08 -7.13 10.46
N PRO A 202 1.87 -7.85 9.66
CA PRO A 202 2.90 -7.20 8.85
C PRO A 202 2.26 -6.15 7.92
N PHE A 203 2.83 -4.95 7.95
CA PHE A 203 2.37 -3.81 7.18
C PHE A 203 2.65 -3.89 5.68
N TYR A 204 3.49 -4.85 5.27
CA TYR A 204 3.97 -5.00 3.88
C TYR A 204 3.68 -6.42 3.42
N GLU A 205 2.89 -6.62 2.37
CA GLU A 205 2.62 -7.97 1.86
C GLU A 205 3.82 -8.58 1.10
N SER A 206 4.77 -7.75 0.66
CA SER A 206 6.00 -8.16 -0.04
C SER A 206 6.99 -8.96 0.81
N VAL A 207 6.78 -9.03 2.13
CA VAL A 207 7.64 -9.78 3.06
C VAL A 207 7.25 -11.26 3.17
N PHE A 208 6.17 -11.67 2.51
CA PHE A 208 5.72 -13.05 2.45
C PHE A 208 6.26 -13.76 1.21
N VAL A 209 6.49 -15.07 1.29
CA VAL A 209 6.88 -15.85 0.11
C VAL A 209 5.77 -15.84 -0.93
N GLY A 210 6.12 -15.48 -2.16
CA GLY A 210 5.16 -15.27 -3.25
C GLY A 210 4.31 -14.01 -3.08
N GLY A 211 4.73 -13.09 -2.19
CA GLY A 211 4.33 -11.70 -2.27
C GLY A 211 4.88 -11.13 -3.57
N ASP A 212 3.99 -10.70 -4.45
CA ASP A 212 4.42 -9.99 -5.65
C ASP A 212 5.16 -8.72 -5.18
N ASP A 213 6.26 -8.34 -5.84
CA ASP A 213 6.88 -6.99 -5.72
C ASP A 213 5.93 -5.86 -6.17
N SER A 214 4.65 -6.17 -6.35
CA SER A 214 3.55 -5.25 -6.53
C SER A 214 3.33 -4.48 -5.23
N GLY A 215 4.06 -3.37 -5.05
CA GLY A 215 3.92 -2.50 -3.88
C GLY A 215 2.45 -2.24 -3.56
N ASP A 216 2.11 -2.27 -2.27
CA ASP A 216 0.75 -2.11 -1.78
C ASP A 216 0.10 -0.81 -2.29
N ASP A 217 -1.24 -0.75 -2.25
CA ASP A 217 -1.95 0.50 -2.51
C ASP A 217 -1.55 1.53 -1.44
N HIS A 218 -0.96 2.63 -1.86
CA HIS A 218 -0.51 3.69 -0.96
C HIS A 218 -1.24 4.99 -1.26
N THR A 219 -1.81 5.60 -0.22
CA THR A 219 -2.36 6.95 -0.33
C THR A 219 -1.41 7.96 0.31
N TYR A 220 -1.10 9.03 -0.43
CA TYR A 220 -0.32 10.15 0.08
C TYR A 220 -1.20 11.40 0.16
N VAL A 221 -1.16 12.07 1.31
CA VAL A 221 -1.82 13.35 1.53
C VAL A 221 -0.78 14.45 1.49
N GLY A 222 -0.97 15.39 0.57
CA GLY A 222 -0.21 16.63 0.54
C GLY A 222 -1.09 17.83 0.86
N TYR A 223 -0.51 18.86 1.48
CA TYR A 223 -1.24 20.10 1.78
C TYR A 223 -0.28 21.28 1.95
N ALA A 224 -0.82 22.48 1.80
CA ALA A 224 -0.15 23.72 2.18
C ALA A 224 -1.16 24.68 2.81
N THR A 225 -0.77 25.26 3.93
CA THR A 225 -1.44 26.37 4.62
C THR A 225 -0.44 27.52 4.74
N ARG A 226 -0.86 28.64 5.35
CA ARG A 226 0.05 29.77 5.61
C ARG A 226 1.16 29.44 6.60
N ASP A 227 0.91 28.49 7.51
CA ASP A 227 1.81 28.21 8.63
C ASP A 227 2.59 26.91 8.45
N ARG A 228 2.02 25.95 7.72
CA ARG A 228 2.57 24.60 7.57
C ARG A 228 2.27 23.97 6.21
N GLU A 229 3.13 23.03 5.84
CA GLU A 229 3.02 22.28 4.59
C GLU A 229 3.55 20.84 4.69
N GLN A 230 3.03 20.00 3.81
CA GLN A 230 3.48 18.63 3.58
C GLN A 230 3.28 18.28 2.10
N PHE A 231 4.35 18.21 1.32
CA PHE A 231 4.34 17.69 -0.05
C PHE A 231 5.77 17.33 -0.51
N PRO A 232 5.99 16.51 -1.55
CA PRO A 232 7.32 16.25 -2.07
C PRO A 232 7.98 17.54 -2.57
N ARG A 233 9.27 17.74 -2.30
CA ARG A 233 10.04 18.90 -2.79
C ARG A 233 11.16 18.42 -3.73
N GLY A 234 11.45 19.22 -4.75
CA GLY A 234 12.63 19.02 -5.61
C GLY A 234 12.56 17.81 -6.54
N ALA A 235 11.36 17.27 -6.80
CA ALA A 235 11.21 16.17 -7.74
C ALA A 235 11.70 16.60 -9.13
N THR A 236 12.51 15.76 -9.75
CA THR A 236 13.12 16.02 -11.06
C THR A 236 13.00 14.78 -11.92
N ARG A 237 12.58 14.96 -13.17
CA ARG A 237 12.56 13.92 -14.20
C ARG A 237 13.67 14.15 -15.21
N SER A 238 14.02 13.10 -15.94
CA SER A 238 14.97 13.17 -17.06
C SER A 238 14.31 13.48 -18.41
N THR A 239 13.00 13.29 -18.52
CA THR A 239 12.22 13.54 -19.75
C THR A 239 10.92 14.27 -19.44
N CYS A 240 10.41 15.00 -20.44
CA CYS A 240 9.13 15.68 -20.35
C CYS A 240 8.01 14.65 -20.13
N MET A 241 7.18 14.87 -19.13
CA MET A 241 6.11 13.93 -18.80
C MET A 241 5.00 13.84 -19.84
N HIS A 242 4.78 14.92 -20.58
CA HIS A 242 3.72 15.00 -21.59
C HIS A 242 4.18 14.47 -22.95
N CYS A 243 5.29 14.98 -23.49
CA CYS A 243 5.76 14.63 -24.83
C CYS A 243 6.92 13.60 -24.87
N ALA A 244 7.35 13.11 -23.71
CA ALA A 244 8.48 12.18 -23.55
C ALA A 244 9.85 12.67 -24.07
N ALA A 245 9.96 13.92 -24.55
CA ALA A 245 11.20 14.47 -25.07
C ALA A 245 12.30 14.53 -23.99
N ALA A 246 13.50 14.04 -24.34
CA ALA A 246 14.72 14.17 -23.54
C ALA A 246 15.34 15.57 -23.77
N THR A 247 14.83 16.55 -23.04
CA THR A 247 15.25 17.96 -23.14
C THR A 247 15.39 18.58 -21.75
N SER A 248 15.93 19.81 -21.70
CA SER A 248 15.98 20.60 -20.47
C SER A 248 14.56 20.83 -19.94
N LEU A 249 14.31 20.34 -18.73
CA LEU A 249 13.04 20.56 -18.04
C LEU A 249 13.08 21.84 -17.21
N THR A 250 11.96 22.54 -17.21
CA THR A 250 11.74 23.79 -16.47
C THR A 250 11.18 23.49 -15.08
N ILE A 251 11.38 24.40 -14.10
CA ILE A 251 10.80 24.25 -12.76
C ILE A 251 9.34 24.68 -12.84
N GLU A 252 8.44 23.72 -12.68
CA GLU A 252 7.01 23.94 -12.84
C GLU A 252 6.25 23.98 -11.54
N HIS A 253 5.20 24.80 -11.52
CA HIS A 253 4.20 24.80 -10.47
C HIS A 253 3.23 23.63 -10.72
N CYS A 254 3.38 22.55 -9.94
CA CYS A 254 2.50 21.39 -9.99
C CYS A 254 1.15 21.68 -9.35
N THR A 255 1.16 22.46 -8.26
CA THR A 255 -0.04 23.17 -7.80
C THR A 255 -0.26 24.37 -8.71
N PRO A 256 -1.50 24.68 -9.14
CA PRO A 256 -1.81 25.89 -9.89
C PRO A 256 -1.23 27.14 -9.23
N LYS A 257 -0.37 27.87 -9.94
CA LYS A 257 0.33 29.05 -9.39
C LYS A 257 -0.66 30.11 -8.92
N TRP A 258 -1.65 30.39 -9.75
CA TRP A 258 -2.70 31.37 -9.49
C TRP A 258 -3.45 31.06 -8.18
N LEU A 259 -3.65 29.77 -7.87
CA LEU A 259 -4.31 29.32 -6.65
C LEU A 259 -3.40 29.50 -5.43
N ALA A 260 -2.15 29.04 -5.52
CA ALA A 260 -1.17 29.18 -4.45
C ALA A 260 -0.92 30.66 -4.09
N ASP A 261 -0.88 31.54 -5.10
CA ASP A 261 -0.73 32.99 -4.90
C ASP A 261 -1.92 33.57 -4.12
N ARG A 262 -3.16 33.29 -4.54
CA ARG A 262 -4.39 33.78 -3.89
C ARG A 262 -4.59 33.26 -2.47
N LEU A 263 -4.21 32.00 -2.23
CA LEU A 263 -4.27 31.40 -0.90
C LEU A 263 -3.11 31.86 0.01
N ALA A 264 -2.10 32.50 -0.56
CA ALA A 264 -0.86 32.87 0.10
C ALA A 264 -0.08 31.67 0.70
N VAL A 265 -0.03 30.54 0.00
CA VAL A 265 0.59 29.28 0.48
C VAL A 265 1.66 28.73 -0.47
N THR A 266 2.64 27.98 0.02
CA THR A 266 3.70 27.44 -0.84
C THR A 266 3.14 26.53 -1.95
N PRO A 267 3.49 26.75 -3.23
CA PRO A 267 3.12 25.84 -4.31
C PRO A 267 4.01 24.59 -4.29
N VAL A 268 3.46 23.45 -4.71
CA VAL A 268 4.29 22.30 -5.08
C VAL A 268 5.00 22.62 -6.40
N THR A 269 6.33 22.45 -6.45
CA THR A 269 7.12 22.64 -7.67
C THR A 269 8.00 21.45 -8.02
N ALA A 270 8.19 21.20 -9.31
CA ALA A 270 9.02 20.09 -9.81
C ALA A 270 9.54 20.34 -11.24
N LYS A 271 10.64 19.68 -11.60
CA LYS A 271 11.16 19.65 -12.98
C LYS A 271 10.53 18.49 -13.75
N ILE A 272 9.40 18.75 -14.41
CA ILE A 272 8.55 17.69 -14.98
C ILE A 272 8.07 17.91 -16.42
N LEU A 273 8.07 19.14 -16.92
CA LEU A 273 7.69 19.47 -18.29
C LEU A 273 8.84 20.19 -18.99
N CYS A 274 8.84 20.12 -20.32
CA CYS A 274 9.63 21.03 -21.14
C CYS A 274 8.87 22.36 -21.34
N GLU A 275 9.63 23.41 -21.68
CA GLU A 275 9.09 24.76 -21.85
C GLU A 275 7.89 24.84 -22.83
N PRO A 276 7.89 24.20 -24.02
CA PRO A 276 6.75 24.23 -24.93
C PRO A 276 5.46 23.66 -24.32
N CYS A 277 5.53 22.45 -23.73
CA CYS A 277 4.37 21.81 -23.11
C CYS A 277 3.83 22.65 -21.95
N ASN A 278 4.72 23.22 -21.14
CA ASN A 278 4.31 24.08 -20.04
C ASN A 278 3.60 25.34 -20.53
N LYS A 279 4.15 26.02 -21.55
CA LYS A 279 3.54 27.22 -22.12
C LYS A 279 2.15 26.95 -22.68
N THR A 280 1.96 25.81 -23.35
CA THR A 280 0.64 25.39 -23.85
C THR A 280 -0.35 25.19 -22.71
N PHE A 281 0.02 24.45 -21.65
CA PHE A 281 -0.88 24.29 -20.50
C PHE A 281 -1.17 25.60 -19.76
N GLY A 282 -0.19 26.50 -19.71
CA GLY A 282 -0.37 27.85 -19.18
C GLY A 282 -1.49 28.60 -19.91
N ALA A 283 -1.34 28.74 -21.22
CA ALA A 283 -2.26 29.51 -22.05
C ALA A 283 -3.65 28.87 -22.20
N GLU A 284 -3.73 27.55 -22.33
CA GLU A 284 -5.00 26.86 -22.63
C GLU A 284 -5.82 26.49 -21.39
N LEU A 285 -5.18 26.32 -20.23
CA LEU A 285 -5.83 25.83 -19.01
C LEU A 285 -5.61 26.75 -17.81
N GLU A 286 -4.37 27.11 -17.48
CA GLU A 286 -4.11 27.86 -16.24
C GLU A 286 -4.66 29.29 -16.29
N ASP A 287 -4.40 30.04 -17.37
CA ASP A 287 -4.84 31.43 -17.49
C ASP A 287 -6.37 31.55 -17.53
N PRO A 288 -7.11 30.78 -18.36
CA PRO A 288 -8.57 30.86 -18.38
C PRO A 288 -9.22 30.43 -17.05
N ILE A 289 -8.66 29.44 -16.36
CA ILE A 289 -9.21 28.97 -15.07
C ILE A 289 -8.97 30.01 -13.97
N ALA A 290 -7.82 30.68 -13.98
CA ALA A 290 -7.55 31.78 -13.06
C ALA A 290 -8.60 32.90 -13.23
N GLU A 291 -8.95 33.25 -14.47
CA GLU A 291 -9.99 34.24 -14.77
C GLU A 291 -11.38 33.78 -14.29
N LEU A 292 -11.75 32.51 -14.53
CA LEU A 292 -13.01 31.95 -14.04
C LEU A 292 -13.09 31.92 -12.51
N TYR A 293 -11.97 31.67 -11.83
CA TYR A 293 -11.90 31.74 -10.38
C TYR A 293 -12.13 33.17 -9.89
N ASP A 294 -11.47 34.17 -10.48
CA ASP A 294 -11.59 35.58 -10.09
C ASP A 294 -12.99 36.14 -10.32
N THR A 295 -13.62 35.73 -11.42
CA THR A 295 -14.97 36.14 -11.79
C THR A 295 -16.07 35.33 -11.11
N LYS A 296 -15.70 34.33 -10.28
CA LYS A 296 -16.63 33.40 -9.59
C LYS A 296 -17.48 32.57 -10.54
N MET A 297 -16.97 32.27 -11.72
CA MET A 297 -17.61 31.49 -12.78
C MET A 297 -17.10 30.04 -12.86
N LEU A 298 -16.25 29.61 -11.92
CA LEU A 298 -15.66 28.27 -11.90
C LEU A 298 -16.71 27.14 -11.82
N THR A 299 -17.87 27.40 -11.22
CA THR A 299 -18.98 26.43 -11.09
C THR A 299 -20.05 26.57 -12.16
N ASP A 300 -19.90 27.51 -13.10
CA ASP A 300 -20.87 27.70 -14.18
C ASP A 300 -20.92 26.46 -15.09
N PRO A 301 -22.12 25.91 -15.37
CA PRO A 301 -22.29 24.78 -16.28
C PRO A 301 -21.61 24.95 -17.64
N ALA A 302 -21.53 26.17 -18.17
CA ALA A 302 -20.91 26.48 -19.47
C ALA A 302 -19.39 26.21 -19.49
N HIS A 303 -18.73 26.20 -18.33
CA HIS A 303 -17.28 26.04 -18.23
C HIS A 303 -16.84 24.65 -17.72
N ARG A 304 -17.78 23.74 -17.42
CA ARG A 304 -17.49 22.42 -16.82
C ARG A 304 -16.46 21.61 -17.59
N ILE A 305 -16.48 21.64 -18.92
CA ILE A 305 -15.50 20.90 -19.75
C ILE A 305 -14.09 21.44 -19.52
N LEU A 306 -13.92 22.76 -19.56
CA LEU A 306 -12.63 23.43 -19.34
C LEU A 306 -12.12 23.15 -17.91
N VAL A 307 -12.99 23.30 -16.92
CA VAL A 307 -12.64 23.04 -15.51
C VAL A 307 -12.30 21.57 -15.27
N SER A 308 -13.00 20.64 -15.93
CA SER A 308 -12.68 19.20 -15.83
C SER A 308 -11.30 18.89 -16.43
N ARG A 309 -10.96 19.47 -17.59
CA ARG A 309 -9.63 19.31 -18.20
C ARG A 309 -8.53 19.86 -17.30
N TRP A 310 -8.75 21.03 -16.69
CA TRP A 310 -7.82 21.61 -15.72
C TRP A 310 -7.68 20.77 -14.45
N ALA A 311 -8.78 20.22 -13.92
CA ALA A 311 -8.78 19.34 -12.76
C ALA A 311 -7.94 18.08 -13.02
N VAL A 312 -8.09 17.45 -14.19
CA VAL A 312 -7.28 16.30 -14.61
C VAL A 312 -5.81 16.69 -14.78
N LYS A 313 -5.51 17.82 -15.42
CA LYS A 313 -4.13 18.33 -15.51
C LYS A 313 -3.50 18.51 -14.13
N THR A 314 -4.21 19.14 -13.21
CA THR A 314 -3.75 19.35 -11.83
C THR A 314 -3.51 18.02 -11.11
N ALA A 315 -4.43 17.06 -11.27
CA ALA A 315 -4.31 15.72 -10.72
C ALA A 315 -3.08 14.98 -11.25
N ILE A 316 -2.81 15.06 -12.56
CA ILE A 316 -1.61 14.49 -13.20
C ILE A 316 -0.34 15.06 -12.56
N MET A 317 -0.23 16.40 -12.51
CA MET A 317 0.98 17.08 -12.05
C MET A 317 1.29 16.74 -10.58
N LEU A 318 0.28 16.77 -9.70
CA LEU A 318 0.42 16.48 -8.27
C LEU A 318 0.61 14.98 -7.97
N SER A 319 0.03 14.09 -8.78
CA SER A 319 0.26 12.65 -8.65
C SER A 319 1.67 12.28 -9.09
N ALA A 320 2.16 12.89 -10.17
CA ALA A 320 3.46 12.55 -10.72
C ALA A 320 4.64 13.06 -9.88
N VAL A 321 4.54 14.27 -9.30
CA VAL A 321 5.50 14.75 -8.29
C VAL A 321 5.49 13.86 -7.03
N SER A 322 4.39 13.16 -6.79
CA SER A 322 4.24 12.16 -5.72
C SER A 322 4.62 10.73 -6.18
N ASN A 323 5.33 10.60 -7.30
CA ASN A 323 5.84 9.35 -7.84
C ASN A 323 4.75 8.31 -8.20
N VAL A 324 3.56 8.78 -8.60
CA VAL A 324 2.52 7.96 -9.22
C VAL A 324 2.80 7.89 -10.73
N SER A 325 2.72 6.69 -11.30
CA SER A 325 2.83 6.51 -12.75
C SER A 325 1.61 7.11 -13.45
N ILE A 326 1.84 7.95 -14.45
CA ILE A 326 0.79 8.62 -15.20
C ILE A 326 0.62 7.92 -16.55
N ARG A 327 -0.63 7.63 -16.86
CA ARG A 327 -1.09 7.01 -18.10
C ARG A 327 -1.33 8.09 -19.15
N GLN A 328 -0.97 7.81 -20.41
CA GLN A 328 -1.05 8.77 -21.52
C GLN A 328 -2.51 9.22 -21.78
N GLU A 329 -3.45 8.31 -21.54
CA GLU A 329 -4.88 8.50 -21.71
C GLU A 329 -5.42 9.66 -20.84
N LEU A 330 -4.78 9.94 -19.69
CA LEU A 330 -5.10 11.12 -18.88
C LEU A 330 -4.69 12.43 -19.57
N PHE A 331 -3.59 12.45 -20.31
CA PHE A 331 -3.20 13.60 -21.13
C PHE A 331 -4.10 13.77 -22.34
N ASP A 332 -4.54 12.68 -22.96
CA ASP A 332 -5.47 12.72 -24.09
C ASP A 332 -6.80 13.39 -23.69
N PHE A 333 -7.28 13.12 -22.46
CA PHE A 333 -8.43 13.83 -21.86
C PHE A 333 -8.14 15.32 -21.68
N VAL A 334 -6.96 15.68 -21.17
CA VAL A 334 -6.54 17.09 -20.99
C VAL A 334 -6.48 17.82 -22.34
N GLU A 335 -6.08 17.15 -23.41
CA GLU A 335 -6.01 17.72 -24.76
C GLU A 335 -7.36 17.73 -25.49
N GLY A 336 -8.39 17.10 -24.92
CA GLY A 336 -9.73 17.00 -25.52
C GLY A 336 -9.78 16.11 -26.77
N ARG A 337 -8.82 15.17 -26.93
CA ARG A 337 -8.66 14.38 -28.16
C ARG A 337 -9.59 13.17 -28.27
N GLU A 338 -10.22 12.74 -27.18
CA GLU A 338 -11.42 11.88 -27.13
C GLU A 338 -11.84 11.74 -25.66
N THR A 339 -13.14 11.70 -25.36
CA THR A 339 -13.63 11.46 -24.00
C THR A 339 -13.65 9.96 -23.75
N ASP A 340 -12.49 9.37 -23.44
CA ASP A 340 -12.48 8.03 -22.86
C ASP A 340 -13.40 8.06 -21.62
N SER A 341 -14.51 7.33 -21.70
CA SER A 341 -15.50 7.18 -20.63
C SER A 341 -14.90 6.66 -19.32
N SER A 342 -13.65 6.15 -19.37
CA SER A 342 -12.93 5.68 -18.19
C SER A 342 -12.51 6.79 -17.24
N VAL A 343 -12.35 8.04 -17.70
CA VAL A 343 -11.98 9.18 -16.83
C VAL A 343 -13.24 9.91 -16.35
N SER A 344 -13.44 9.92 -15.04
CA SER A 344 -14.52 10.64 -14.38
C SER A 344 -13.97 11.79 -13.54
N VAL A 345 -14.62 12.95 -13.65
CA VAL A 345 -14.33 14.11 -12.81
C VAL A 345 -15.57 14.41 -11.99
N TYR A 346 -15.39 14.48 -10.68
CA TYR A 346 -16.41 14.84 -9.71
C TYR A 346 -16.08 16.17 -9.06
N TRP A 347 -17.08 16.98 -8.78
CA TRP A 347 -16.93 18.34 -8.25
C TRP A 347 -17.96 18.67 -7.17
N CYS A 348 -17.51 19.32 -6.10
CA CYS A 348 -18.31 19.85 -5.02
C CYS A 348 -17.89 21.31 -4.75
N ASP A 349 -18.85 22.22 -4.65
CA ASP A 349 -18.62 23.65 -4.40
C ASP A 349 -19.04 24.09 -2.98
N ASN A 350 -19.49 23.13 -2.16
CA ASN A 350 -19.90 23.32 -0.78
C ASN A 350 -19.17 22.34 0.15
N ALA A 351 -17.94 21.96 -0.21
CA ALA A 351 -17.13 21.08 0.60
C ALA A 351 -16.76 21.76 1.92
N ARG A 352 -16.91 21.04 3.03
CA ARG A 352 -16.37 21.49 4.32
C ARG A 352 -14.85 21.49 4.24
N SER A 353 -14.25 22.67 4.29
CA SER A 353 -12.79 22.77 4.29
C SER A 353 -12.23 22.23 5.59
N LEU A 354 -11.33 21.25 5.49
CA LEU A 354 -10.52 20.77 6.62
C LEU A 354 -9.39 21.75 6.99
N LEU A 355 -9.17 22.78 6.16
CA LEU A 355 -8.13 23.78 6.34
C LEU A 355 -8.77 25.16 6.36
N ASP A 356 -8.49 25.94 7.41
CA ASP A 356 -8.98 27.32 7.53
C ASP A 356 -8.51 28.22 6.37
N SER A 357 -7.31 27.93 5.83
CA SER A 357 -6.80 28.53 4.60
C SER A 357 -5.74 27.63 3.96
N GLY A 358 -5.85 27.38 2.64
CA GLY A 358 -4.89 26.58 1.90
C GLY A 358 -5.52 25.58 0.95
N TYR A 359 -4.71 24.60 0.54
CA TYR A 359 -5.15 23.46 -0.26
C TYR A 359 -4.67 22.16 0.37
N HIS A 360 -5.42 21.09 0.15
CA HIS A 360 -4.96 19.72 0.37
C HIS A 360 -5.28 18.86 -0.83
N TYR A 361 -4.49 17.83 -1.05
CA TYR A 361 -4.69 16.84 -2.08
C TYR A 361 -4.35 15.44 -1.57
N VAL A 362 -4.96 14.45 -2.19
CA VAL A 362 -4.82 13.04 -1.88
C VAL A 362 -4.52 12.32 -3.19
N VAL A 363 -3.40 11.60 -3.23
CA VAL A 363 -3.01 10.78 -4.39
C VAL A 363 -3.04 9.32 -3.97
N THR A 364 -3.49 8.43 -4.86
CA THR A 364 -3.37 6.99 -4.66
C THR A 364 -2.37 6.41 -5.65
N LYS A 365 -1.35 5.76 -5.11
CA LYS A 365 -0.46 4.87 -5.86
C LYS A 365 -1.04 3.46 -5.74
N PHE A 366 -1.69 3.00 -6.80
CA PHE A 366 -2.17 1.64 -6.87
C PHE A 366 -1.02 0.64 -7.04
N ARG A 367 -1.24 -0.57 -6.54
CA ARG A 367 -0.42 -1.74 -6.90
C ARG A 367 -0.47 -2.01 -8.41
N PRO A 368 0.61 -2.53 -9.02
CA PRO A 368 0.71 -2.79 -10.46
C PRO A 368 -0.54 -3.39 -11.14
N GLU A 369 -1.23 -4.34 -10.49
CA GLU A 369 -2.41 -4.99 -11.06
C GLU A 369 -3.57 -4.02 -11.26
N LEU A 370 -3.72 -3.04 -10.36
CA LEU A 370 -4.74 -2.00 -10.45
C LEU A 370 -4.24 -0.77 -11.19
N ALA A 371 -2.95 -0.46 -11.09
CA ALA A 371 -2.34 0.75 -11.66
C ALA A 371 -2.41 0.81 -13.20
N ALA A 372 -2.58 -0.33 -13.88
CA ALA A 372 -2.81 -0.36 -15.32
C ALA A 372 -4.12 0.33 -15.72
N ASP A 373 -5.18 0.11 -14.93
CA ASP A 373 -6.55 0.50 -15.25
C ASP A 373 -7.16 1.50 -14.26
N SER A 374 -6.41 1.91 -13.25
CA SER A 374 -6.90 2.73 -12.14
C SER A 374 -6.05 3.95 -11.87
N PHE A 375 -6.73 5.06 -11.57
CA PHE A 375 -6.15 6.31 -11.11
C PHE A 375 -7.13 6.96 -10.13
N LEU A 376 -6.64 7.50 -9.02
CA LEU A 376 -7.50 8.18 -8.06
C LEU A 376 -6.75 9.33 -7.41
N PHE A 377 -7.37 10.50 -7.50
CA PHE A 377 -6.87 11.75 -6.97
C PHE A 377 -8.03 12.56 -6.40
N ALA A 378 -7.82 13.23 -5.27
CA ALA A 378 -8.75 14.22 -4.76
C ALA A 378 -8.00 15.50 -4.36
N MET A 379 -8.64 16.65 -4.50
CA MET A 379 -8.09 17.92 -4.03
C MET A 379 -9.21 18.80 -3.50
N SER A 380 -8.90 19.56 -2.45
CA SER A 380 -9.78 20.60 -1.94
C SER A 380 -9.03 21.88 -1.64
N PHE A 381 -9.71 23.01 -1.84
CA PHE A 381 -9.24 24.35 -1.53
C PHE A 381 -10.46 25.25 -1.28
N GLY A 382 -10.47 26.00 -0.19
CA GLY A 382 -11.66 26.75 0.22
C GLY A 382 -12.89 25.83 0.37
N ALA A 383 -14.02 26.23 -0.21
CA ALA A 383 -15.26 25.43 -0.28
C ALA A 383 -15.31 24.47 -1.47
N THR A 384 -14.25 24.42 -2.28
CA THR A 384 -14.21 23.62 -3.50
C THR A 384 -13.46 22.32 -3.26
N SER A 385 -14.03 21.22 -3.72
CA SER A 385 -13.36 19.91 -3.80
C SER A 385 -13.63 19.26 -5.14
N PHE A 386 -12.66 18.53 -5.64
CA PHE A 386 -12.85 17.68 -6.82
C PHE A 386 -12.12 16.35 -6.69
N VAL A 387 -12.62 15.36 -7.42
CA VAL A 387 -12.03 14.03 -7.51
C VAL A 387 -11.84 13.68 -8.98
N VAL A 388 -10.66 13.21 -9.33
CA VAL A 388 -10.35 12.64 -10.64
C VAL A 388 -10.15 11.15 -10.43
N ALA A 389 -10.95 10.35 -11.12
CA ALA A 389 -10.89 8.91 -11.04
C ALA A 389 -10.84 8.30 -12.43
N ARG A 390 -10.00 7.29 -12.59
CA ARG A 390 -10.09 6.30 -13.65
C ARG A 390 -10.27 4.95 -12.99
N THR A 391 -11.28 4.20 -13.41
CA THR A 391 -11.59 2.90 -12.83
C THR A 391 -11.99 1.92 -13.94
N PRO A 392 -11.74 0.60 -13.76
CA PRO A 392 -12.13 -0.40 -14.76
C PRO A 392 -13.64 -0.46 -15.01
N THR A 393 -14.44 -0.03 -14.03
CA THR A 393 -15.89 0.06 -14.11
C THR A 393 -16.35 1.45 -13.71
N GLU A 394 -17.44 1.94 -14.30
CA GLU A 394 -17.97 3.26 -14.00
C GLU A 394 -18.28 3.41 -12.49
N LEU A 395 -17.86 4.53 -11.91
CA LEU A 395 -18.12 4.82 -10.50
C LEU A 395 -19.61 5.04 -10.22
N GLY A 396 -20.35 5.58 -11.21
CA GLY A 396 -21.76 5.93 -11.09
C GLY A 396 -21.96 7.22 -10.29
N THR A 397 -23.13 7.36 -9.65
CA THR A 397 -23.39 8.51 -8.78
C THR A 397 -22.69 8.33 -7.43
N LEU A 398 -22.03 9.39 -6.95
CA LEU A 398 -21.36 9.42 -5.66
C LEU A 398 -22.14 10.26 -4.64
N PRO A 399 -21.96 10.03 -3.32
CA PRO A 399 -22.56 10.86 -2.29
C PRO A 399 -21.97 12.27 -2.30
N LEU A 400 -22.82 13.29 -2.17
CA LEU A 400 -22.47 14.71 -1.96
C LEU A 400 -21.65 15.40 -3.06
N ILE A 401 -21.37 14.72 -4.17
CA ILE A 401 -20.51 15.26 -5.24
C ILE A 401 -21.09 14.98 -6.62
N ASP A 402 -21.17 16.02 -7.43
CA ASP A 402 -21.67 15.93 -8.79
C ASP A 402 -20.59 15.35 -9.69
N ARG A 403 -20.98 14.48 -10.61
CA ARG A 403 -20.12 14.12 -11.73
C ARG A 403 -20.22 15.20 -12.79
N TRP A 404 -19.09 15.73 -13.26
CA TRP A 404 -19.03 16.69 -14.35
C TRP A 404 -18.57 16.07 -15.67
N ALA A 405 -17.73 15.04 -15.63
CA ALA A 405 -17.26 14.29 -16.79
C ALA A 405 -17.35 12.77 -16.54
N PRO A 406 -17.61 11.94 -17.58
CA PRO A 406 -17.80 12.32 -18.99
C PRO A 406 -19.18 12.94 -19.27
N SER A 407 -20.15 12.73 -18.37
CA SER A 407 -21.47 13.35 -18.43
C SER A 407 -21.90 13.83 -17.06
N PHE A 408 -22.70 14.91 -17.04
CA PHE A 408 -23.19 15.46 -15.79
C PHE A 408 -24.16 14.49 -15.11
N LEU A 409 -23.89 14.16 -13.85
CA LEU A 409 -24.83 13.46 -12.98
C LEU A 409 -24.84 14.13 -11.59
N PRO A 410 -26.01 14.52 -11.06
CA PRO A 410 -26.08 15.10 -9.73
C PRO A 410 -25.69 14.06 -8.66
N GLY A 411 -25.00 14.50 -7.62
CA GLY A 411 -24.63 13.66 -6.49
C GLY A 411 -25.84 13.16 -5.69
N GLN A 412 -25.67 12.07 -4.92
CA GLN A 412 -26.69 11.59 -3.99
C GLN A 412 -26.66 12.40 -2.70
N ALA A 413 -27.84 12.77 -2.19
CA ALA A 413 -27.96 13.34 -0.86
C ALA A 413 -27.45 12.35 0.19
N SER A 414 -26.63 12.82 1.14
CA SER A 414 -26.17 12.04 2.29
C SER A 414 -26.43 12.85 3.56
N GLY A 415 -26.86 12.15 4.63
CA GLY A 415 -26.97 12.73 5.97
C GLY A 415 -25.66 12.69 6.76
N GLU A 416 -24.62 12.05 6.22
CA GLU A 416 -23.31 11.87 6.86
C GLU A 416 -22.21 12.63 6.11
N ASP A 417 -21.20 13.07 6.86
CA ASP A 417 -19.99 13.71 6.34
C ASP A 417 -19.05 12.62 5.79
N ILE A 418 -18.92 12.53 4.46
CA ILE A 418 -18.20 11.45 3.77
C ILE A 418 -16.96 11.99 3.08
N LYS A 419 -15.79 11.42 3.39
CA LYS A 419 -14.58 11.59 2.59
C LYS A 419 -14.70 10.80 1.30
N ILE A 420 -14.99 11.47 0.19
CA ILE A 420 -15.31 10.81 -1.09
C ILE A 420 -14.16 9.93 -1.59
N HIS A 421 -12.90 10.35 -1.42
CA HIS A 421 -11.74 9.54 -1.81
C HIS A 421 -11.73 8.19 -1.06
N ASP A 422 -11.87 8.22 0.27
CA ASP A 422 -11.92 7.03 1.13
C ASP A 422 -13.12 6.16 0.79
N TRP A 423 -14.27 6.79 0.50
CA TRP A 423 -15.48 6.10 0.06
C TRP A 423 -15.23 5.32 -1.23
N ILE A 424 -14.57 5.93 -2.22
CA ILE A 424 -14.22 5.25 -3.47
C ILE A 424 -13.26 4.09 -3.19
N MET A 425 -12.20 4.30 -2.40
CA MET A 425 -11.25 3.24 -2.05
C MET A 425 -11.94 2.04 -1.39
N ARG A 426 -12.81 2.29 -0.40
CA ARG A 426 -13.55 1.23 0.28
C ARG A 426 -14.55 0.53 -0.64
N ASN A 427 -15.41 1.28 -1.31
CA ASN A 427 -16.58 0.71 -1.99
C ASN A 427 -16.27 0.20 -3.40
N LYS A 428 -15.19 0.67 -4.04
CA LYS A 428 -14.85 0.30 -5.43
C LYS A 428 -13.59 -0.56 -5.50
N PHE A 429 -12.64 -0.33 -4.62
CA PHE A 429 -11.39 -1.10 -4.58
C PHE A 429 -11.36 -2.13 -3.43
N GLY A 430 -12.30 -2.06 -2.48
CA GLY A 430 -12.29 -2.94 -1.30
C GLY A 430 -11.12 -2.64 -0.37
N VAL A 431 -10.61 -1.40 -0.39
CA VAL A 431 -9.43 -0.97 0.36
C VAL A 431 -9.84 0.04 1.42
N ASP A 432 -9.61 -0.32 2.69
CA ASP A 432 -9.68 0.63 3.79
C ASP A 432 -8.38 1.41 3.91
N LEU A 433 -8.48 2.73 3.88
CA LEU A 433 -7.32 3.61 4.03
C LEU A 433 -6.99 3.83 5.51
N TYR A 434 -5.70 3.74 5.81
CA TYR A 434 -5.14 4.12 7.10
C TYR A 434 -4.21 5.31 6.89
N TYR A 435 -4.53 6.44 7.54
CA TYR A 435 -3.71 7.65 7.46
C TYR A 435 -2.69 7.66 8.59
N GLY A 436 -1.40 7.70 8.23
CA GLY A 436 -0.32 7.97 9.18
C GLY A 436 -0.32 9.42 9.67
N GLY A 437 0.43 9.70 10.73
CA GLY A 437 0.59 11.05 11.25
C GLY A 437 1.21 12.00 10.22
N TYR A 438 0.76 13.26 10.22
CA TYR A 438 1.32 14.30 9.37
C TYR A 438 2.73 14.68 9.85
N ARG A 439 3.65 14.84 8.91
CA ARG A 439 4.99 15.40 9.15
C ARG A 439 5.00 16.83 8.67
N ASP A 440 4.36 17.67 9.47
CA ASP A 440 4.25 19.10 9.23
C ASP A 440 5.65 19.71 9.13
N ARG A 441 5.85 20.52 8.09
CA ARG A 441 6.98 21.44 8.03
C ARG A 441 6.44 22.87 8.11
N PRO A 442 7.21 23.80 8.69
CA PRO A 442 6.89 25.22 8.57
C PRO A 442 6.73 25.60 7.10
N ALA A 443 5.74 26.44 6.80
CA ALA A 443 5.59 27.02 5.49
C ALA A 443 6.88 27.77 5.09
N GLN A 444 7.24 27.73 3.82
CA GLN A 444 8.36 28.53 3.34
C GLN A 444 8.04 30.02 3.52
N LYS A 445 8.99 30.77 4.10
CA LYS A 445 8.91 32.23 4.13
C LYS A 445 8.89 32.72 2.70
N ARG A 446 7.81 33.42 2.35
CA ARG A 446 7.59 34.03 1.03
C ARG A 446 8.34 35.34 0.90
#